data_AF-A0A537PM98-F1
#
_entry.id   AF-A0A537PM98-F1
#
_cell.length_a   1.000
_cell.length_b   1.000
_cell.length_c   1.000
_cell.angle_alpha   90.00
_cell.angle_beta   90.00
_cell.angle_gamma   90.00
#
_symmetry.space_group_name_H-M   'P 1'
#
loop_
_entity.id
_entity.type
_entity.pdbx_description
1 polymer ?
#
loop_
_entity_poly.entity_id
_entity_poly.type
_entity_poly.pdbx_seq_one_letter_code
_entity_poly.pdbx_strand_id
1 'polypeptide(L)'
;MQAIRNAEYHWFSHGHPDHLNIASLPKLTKGEFLLSNHYGNRIKRDLTAAGFRVRVLADRQWIRLSQAIRVYSIANQNQDSLLLVDINGRLVINQNDSPEFGEAFRVRQVAKHFKEVYMLQLHGWGGADMVNIFDPSGRRLTSIEDKRRPIAPRSQASARRMGANKVIPFSSFHRYQRADSAWANDLIPELEDYYSHAVESWPEILPAFVRVNCQTDEITPINPPRSPRIIRKPEEFGDSWSDPLTAEDKIRIRNYFTAREALRKNFGFIEVSAGESSITVDLNRTKRNVGIRFECPRNSLMTCIEHELFDDLLIGNYMRTTLFNVEGLYPHFTPYVAKYADNGRARTKLELRAYFGHYFMRDPVAHALKYLVTGSEMVLRKALPEESAMFRTAKRLYHG
;
A
#
# COMPACT_ATOMS: atom_id res chain seq x y z
N MET A 1 10.30 14.01 18.31
CA MET A 1 11.33 13.01 17.92
C MET A 1 11.92 12.22 19.09
N GLN A 2 12.19 12.81 20.26
CA GLN A 2 12.83 12.08 21.37
C GLN A 2 12.03 10.85 21.82
N ALA A 3 10.70 10.95 21.92
CA ALA A 3 9.84 9.81 22.27
C ALA A 3 9.98 8.64 21.28
N ILE A 4 10.07 8.93 19.98
CA ILE A 4 10.30 7.90 18.95
C ILE A 4 11.66 7.25 19.16
N ARG A 5 12.75 8.04 19.29
CA ARG A 5 14.11 7.50 19.48
C ARG A 5 14.28 6.65 20.75
N ASN A 6 13.47 6.95 21.76
CA ASN A 6 13.49 6.25 23.05
C ASN A 6 12.48 5.09 23.11
N ALA A 7 11.70 4.84 22.05
CA ALA A 7 10.73 3.76 22.04
C ALA A 7 11.45 2.42 22.18
N GLU A 8 10.93 1.55 23.04
CA GLU A 8 11.44 0.19 23.21
C GLU A 8 11.15 -0.67 21.98
N TYR A 9 10.07 -0.36 21.25
CA TYR A 9 9.62 -1.10 20.08
C TYR A 9 9.31 -0.15 18.92
N HIS A 10 9.75 -0.53 17.72
CA HIS A 10 9.37 0.12 16.46
C HIS A 10 8.73 -0.90 15.54
N TRP A 11 7.48 -0.69 15.14
CA TRP A 11 6.82 -1.58 14.19
C TRP A 11 6.85 -0.97 12.78
N PHE A 12 7.19 -1.80 11.79
CA PHE A 12 7.14 -1.43 10.38
C PHE A 12 6.11 -2.31 9.67
N SER A 13 5.17 -1.68 8.97
CA SER A 13 4.09 -2.36 8.24
C SER A 13 4.61 -3.12 7.02
N HIS A 14 5.54 -2.50 6.27
CA HIS A 14 6.19 -3.03 5.08
C HIS A 14 7.43 -2.20 4.71
N GLY A 15 8.05 -2.53 3.56
CA GLY A 15 9.38 -2.06 3.18
C GLY A 15 9.47 -0.77 2.37
N HIS A 16 8.35 -0.08 2.06
CA HIS A 16 8.43 1.16 1.28
C HIS A 16 9.17 2.27 2.04
N PRO A 17 9.93 3.16 1.37
CA PRO A 17 10.78 4.17 2.01
C PRO A 17 10.07 5.21 2.89
N ASP A 18 8.76 5.40 2.71
CA ASP A 18 7.91 6.26 3.54
C ASP A 18 7.48 5.59 4.86
N HIS A 19 7.60 4.25 4.95
CA HIS A 19 7.39 3.47 6.19
C HIS A 19 8.73 3.05 6.82
N LEU A 20 9.65 2.53 6.00
CA LEU A 20 10.98 2.05 6.38
C LEU A 20 12.07 2.95 5.78
N ASN A 21 12.20 4.15 6.34
CA ASN A 21 13.11 5.16 5.80
C ASN A 21 14.58 4.88 6.18
N ILE A 22 15.39 4.48 5.20
CA ILE A 22 16.81 4.15 5.39
C ILE A 22 17.60 5.29 6.04
N ALA A 23 17.35 6.54 5.64
CA ALA A 23 18.03 7.71 6.20
C ALA A 23 17.68 7.98 7.69
N SER A 24 16.57 7.43 8.17
CA SER A 24 16.11 7.57 9.55
C SER A 24 16.47 6.37 10.43
N LEU A 25 16.71 5.19 9.85
CA LEU A 25 17.07 3.97 10.57
C LEU A 25 18.25 4.14 11.56
N PRO A 26 19.36 4.82 11.22
CA PRO A 26 20.47 5.03 12.15
C PRO A 26 20.09 5.82 13.42
N LYS A 27 18.92 6.47 13.44
CA LYS A 27 18.42 7.23 14.60
C LYS A 27 17.59 6.37 15.56
N LEU A 28 17.27 5.13 15.19
CA LEU A 28 16.36 4.22 15.91
C LEU A 28 17.12 3.03 16.52
N THR A 29 18.20 3.29 17.24
CA THR A 29 19.15 2.24 17.67
C THR A 29 18.84 1.59 19.02
N LYS A 30 17.96 2.19 19.84
CA LYS A 30 17.71 1.72 21.22
C LYS A 30 16.63 0.65 21.32
N GLY A 31 15.70 0.60 20.39
CA GLY A 31 14.55 -0.31 20.44
C GLY A 31 14.82 -1.67 19.79
N GLU A 32 13.77 -2.49 19.77
CA GLU A 32 13.64 -3.69 18.95
C GLU A 32 12.68 -3.39 17.79
N PHE A 33 13.01 -3.84 16.59
CA PHE A 33 12.17 -3.68 15.41
C PHE A 33 11.21 -4.86 15.31
N LEU A 34 9.91 -4.57 15.32
CA LEU A 34 8.84 -5.53 15.17
C LEU A 34 8.41 -5.58 13.70
N LEU A 35 8.37 -6.79 13.15
CA LEU A 35 7.91 -7.04 11.79
C LEU A 35 6.79 -8.10 11.81
N SER A 36 5.86 -7.98 10.88
CA SER A 36 4.91 -9.07 10.63
C SER A 36 5.61 -10.28 10.00
N ASN A 37 5.06 -11.47 10.20
CA ASN A 37 5.61 -12.72 9.65
C ASN A 37 5.39 -12.81 8.13
N HIS A 38 6.20 -12.10 7.36
CA HIS A 38 6.14 -12.03 5.91
C HIS A 38 6.80 -13.24 5.24
N TYR A 39 6.24 -13.70 4.11
CA TYR A 39 6.85 -14.80 3.34
C TYR A 39 8.30 -14.46 2.98
N GLY A 40 9.20 -15.40 3.26
CA GLY A 40 10.60 -15.25 2.92
C GLY A 40 11.40 -14.28 3.79
N ASN A 41 10.83 -13.59 4.79
CA ASN A 41 11.56 -12.78 5.80
C ASN A 41 12.63 -11.82 5.22
N ARG A 42 12.36 -11.19 4.08
CA ARG A 42 13.33 -10.30 3.38
C ARG A 42 13.80 -9.16 4.28
N ILE A 43 12.87 -8.32 4.75
CA ILE A 43 13.16 -7.14 5.58
C ILE A 43 13.91 -7.53 6.87
N LYS A 44 13.54 -8.67 7.50
CA LYS A 44 14.24 -9.17 8.68
C LYS A 44 15.73 -9.39 8.40
N ARG A 45 16.07 -10.09 7.32
CA ARG A 45 17.48 -10.38 6.98
C ARG A 45 18.26 -9.09 6.79
N ASP A 46 17.72 -8.16 6.03
CA ASP A 46 18.39 -6.91 5.67
C ASP A 46 18.63 -6.05 6.93
N LEU A 47 17.62 -5.91 7.80
CA LEU A 47 17.74 -5.15 9.05
C LEU A 47 18.68 -5.84 10.07
N THR A 48 18.63 -7.16 10.20
CA THR A 48 19.57 -7.89 11.07
C THR A 48 21.01 -7.78 10.54
N ALA A 49 21.22 -7.87 9.23
CA ALA A 49 22.55 -7.68 8.61
C ALA A 49 23.09 -6.26 8.84
N ALA A 50 22.20 -5.26 8.90
CA ALA A 50 22.53 -3.89 9.27
C ALA A 50 22.74 -3.67 10.80
N GLY A 51 22.68 -4.73 11.61
CA GLY A 51 22.96 -4.68 13.05
C GLY A 51 21.76 -4.35 13.94
N PHE A 52 20.54 -4.28 13.40
CA PHE A 52 19.35 -4.01 14.20
C PHE A 52 18.81 -5.28 14.89
N ARG A 53 18.27 -5.11 16.09
CA ARG A 53 17.51 -6.16 16.78
C ARG A 53 16.12 -6.25 16.17
N VAL A 54 15.77 -7.41 15.63
CA VAL A 54 14.51 -7.62 14.91
C VAL A 54 13.76 -8.81 15.47
N ARG A 55 12.48 -8.61 15.81
CA ARG A 55 11.53 -9.65 16.18
C ARG A 55 10.44 -9.76 15.14
N VAL A 56 10.23 -10.97 14.63
CA VAL A 56 9.06 -11.27 13.81
C VAL A 56 7.91 -11.67 14.72
N LEU A 57 6.80 -10.94 14.65
CA LEU A 57 5.59 -11.21 15.39
C LEU A 57 4.88 -12.44 14.79
N ALA A 58 4.41 -13.33 15.66
CA ALA A 58 3.60 -14.45 15.23
C ALA A 58 2.31 -13.95 14.57
N ASP A 59 1.95 -14.57 13.45
CA ASP A 59 0.82 -14.15 12.63
C ASP A 59 -0.48 -14.50 13.36
N ARG A 60 -1.41 -13.56 13.43
CA ARG A 60 -2.73 -13.73 14.06
C ARG A 60 -2.69 -14.17 15.54
N GLN A 61 -1.69 -13.72 16.29
CA GLN A 61 -1.56 -14.01 17.72
C GLN A 61 -1.33 -12.73 18.53
N TRP A 62 -1.90 -12.68 19.73
CA TRP A 62 -1.64 -11.60 20.69
C TRP A 62 -0.28 -11.80 21.35
N ILE A 63 0.61 -10.83 21.16
CA ILE A 63 1.94 -10.79 21.78
C ILE A 63 1.96 -9.64 22.78
N ARG A 64 2.26 -9.95 24.04
CA ARG A 64 2.38 -8.95 25.10
C ARG A 64 3.74 -8.25 25.00
N LEU A 65 3.73 -6.92 24.89
CA LEU A 65 4.94 -6.08 24.88
C LEU A 65 5.21 -5.47 26.26
N SER A 66 4.15 -5.16 27.01
CA SER A 66 4.25 -4.66 28.39
C SER A 66 3.03 -5.06 29.22
N GLN A 67 2.95 -4.61 30.47
CA GLN A 67 1.75 -4.84 31.29
C GLN A 67 0.49 -4.23 30.66
N ALA A 68 0.62 -3.09 29.99
CA ALA A 68 -0.46 -2.29 29.41
C ALA A 68 -0.64 -2.47 27.90
N ILE A 69 0.33 -3.07 27.20
CA ILE A 69 0.37 -3.12 25.74
C ILE A 69 0.52 -4.56 25.25
N ARG A 70 -0.36 -4.96 24.33
CA ARG A 70 -0.19 -6.15 23.50
C ARG A 70 -0.55 -5.85 22.04
N VAL A 71 0.04 -6.61 21.13
CA VAL A 71 -0.11 -6.41 19.69
C VAL A 71 -0.54 -7.68 18.99
N TYR A 72 -1.25 -7.56 17.88
CA TYR A 72 -1.71 -8.66 17.03
C TYR A 72 -1.42 -8.30 15.57
N SER A 73 -0.44 -9.01 14.99
CA SER A 73 0.05 -8.71 13.63
C SER A 73 -0.59 -9.62 12.60
N ILE A 74 -0.90 -9.07 11.44
CA ILE A 74 -1.48 -9.80 10.32
C ILE A 74 -0.69 -9.46 9.05
N ALA A 75 0.09 -10.42 8.55
CA ALA A 75 0.77 -10.29 7.27
C ALA A 75 -0.14 -10.75 6.11
N ASN A 76 -0.09 -10.02 4.99
CA ASN A 76 -0.85 -10.36 3.80
C ASN A 76 0.05 -10.60 2.57
N GLN A 77 -0.59 -11.10 1.49
CA GLN A 77 0.10 -11.49 0.27
C GLN A 77 0.72 -10.32 -0.52
N ASN A 78 0.41 -9.06 -0.22
CA ASN A 78 1.13 -7.92 -0.81
C ASN A 78 2.47 -7.65 -0.13
N GLN A 79 2.85 -8.43 0.90
CA GLN A 79 3.96 -8.09 1.79
C GLN A 79 3.69 -6.82 2.61
N ASP A 80 2.40 -6.52 2.82
CA ASP A 80 1.91 -5.46 3.71
C ASP A 80 1.30 -6.08 4.97
N SER A 81 1.14 -5.28 6.02
CA SER A 81 0.56 -5.79 7.25
C SER A 81 -0.34 -4.82 8.00
N LEU A 82 -1.28 -5.41 8.74
CA LEU A 82 -2.17 -4.73 9.67
C LEU A 82 -1.72 -5.06 11.10
N LEU A 83 -1.79 -4.07 11.98
CA LEU A 83 -1.50 -4.24 13.41
C LEU A 83 -2.70 -3.84 14.25
N LEU A 84 -3.16 -4.73 15.11
CA LEU A 84 -4.03 -4.37 16.22
C LEU A 84 -3.16 -4.09 17.45
N VAL A 85 -3.44 -3.00 18.14
CA VAL A 85 -2.75 -2.63 19.38
C VAL A 85 -3.79 -2.45 20.47
N ASP A 86 -3.68 -3.26 21.52
CA ASP A 86 -4.44 -3.07 22.75
C ASP A 86 -3.58 -2.25 23.71
N ILE A 87 -4.07 -1.07 24.10
CA ILE A 87 -3.43 -0.16 25.05
C ILE A 87 -4.43 0.11 26.17
N ASN A 88 -4.19 -0.46 27.35
CA ASN A 88 -5.08 -0.30 28.52
C ASN A 88 -6.57 -0.60 28.21
N GLY A 89 -6.85 -1.62 27.41
CA GLY A 89 -8.22 -2.01 27.06
C GLY A 89 -8.87 -1.14 25.98
N ARG A 90 -8.08 -0.35 25.24
CA ARG A 90 -8.52 0.37 24.02
C ARG A 90 -7.81 -0.21 22.81
N LEU A 91 -8.55 -0.38 21.72
CA LEU A 91 -8.03 -0.99 20.50
C LEU A 91 -7.67 0.08 19.48
N VAL A 92 -6.46 0.00 18.93
CA VAL A 92 -6.06 0.71 17.73
C VAL A 92 -5.95 -0.30 16.59
N ILE A 93 -6.74 -0.11 15.54
CA ILE A 93 -6.65 -0.84 14.28
C ILE A 93 -5.77 0.00 13.34
N ASN A 94 -4.48 -0.33 13.29
CA ASN A 94 -3.54 0.29 12.35
C ASN A 94 -3.49 -0.53 11.05
N GLN A 95 -4.36 -0.17 10.11
CA GLN A 95 -4.38 -0.74 8.78
C GLN A 95 -3.44 0.00 7.83
N ASN A 96 -3.22 1.30 8.06
CA ASN A 96 -2.37 2.12 7.20
C ASN A 96 -2.85 2.05 5.73
N ASP A 97 -1.95 1.87 4.78
CA ASP A 97 -2.16 1.67 3.34
C ASP A 97 -2.30 0.20 2.94
N SER A 98 -2.30 -0.72 3.90
CA SER A 98 -2.43 -2.15 3.66
C SER A 98 -3.84 -2.53 3.19
N PRO A 99 -3.98 -3.33 2.12
CA PRO A 99 -5.26 -3.95 1.78
C PRO A 99 -5.69 -4.96 2.85
N GLU A 100 -7.00 -5.02 3.11
CA GLU A 100 -7.56 -5.81 4.20
C GLU A 100 -7.71 -7.31 3.89
N PHE A 101 -7.68 -7.73 2.62
CA PHE A 101 -7.63 -9.16 2.22
C PHE A 101 -8.68 -10.13 2.82
N GLY A 102 -9.80 -9.67 3.38
CA GLY A 102 -10.84 -10.51 3.99
C GLY A 102 -10.75 -10.63 5.52
N GLU A 103 -9.81 -9.92 6.14
CA GLU A 103 -9.54 -9.88 7.57
C GLU A 103 -10.61 -9.14 8.39
N ALA A 104 -11.48 -8.35 7.74
CA ALA A 104 -12.41 -7.45 8.40
C ALA A 104 -13.36 -8.16 9.36
N PHE A 105 -13.87 -9.34 8.98
CA PHE A 105 -14.76 -10.12 9.85
C PHE A 105 -14.07 -10.47 11.18
N ARG A 106 -12.82 -10.95 11.11
CA ARG A 106 -12.04 -11.33 12.30
C ARG A 106 -11.63 -10.12 13.12
N VAL A 107 -11.17 -9.04 12.46
CA VAL A 107 -10.87 -7.78 13.15
C VAL A 107 -12.12 -7.27 13.88
N ARG A 108 -13.29 -7.33 13.25
CA ARG A 108 -14.57 -6.98 13.88
C ARG A 108 -14.92 -7.87 15.06
N GLN A 109 -14.65 -9.18 15.01
CA GLN A 109 -14.85 -10.05 16.18
C GLN A 109 -13.94 -9.64 17.35
N VAL A 110 -12.68 -9.31 17.07
CA VAL A 110 -11.76 -8.81 18.09
C VAL A 110 -12.26 -7.48 18.67
N ALA A 111 -12.65 -6.54 17.81
CA ALA A 111 -13.08 -5.19 18.20
C ALA A 111 -14.31 -5.18 19.12
N LYS A 112 -15.22 -6.16 19.02
CA LYS A 112 -16.40 -6.27 19.91
C LYS A 112 -16.08 -6.33 21.40
N HIS A 113 -14.87 -6.74 21.76
CA HIS A 113 -14.43 -6.84 23.15
C HIS A 113 -13.87 -5.53 23.71
N PHE A 114 -13.86 -4.46 22.92
CA PHE A 114 -13.28 -3.17 23.27
C PHE A 114 -14.36 -2.09 23.22
N LYS A 115 -14.37 -1.23 24.25
CA LYS A 115 -15.28 -0.09 24.29
C LYS A 115 -14.85 1.00 23.32
N GLU A 116 -13.55 1.33 23.29
CA GLU A 116 -12.98 2.34 22.39
C GLU A 116 -12.13 1.66 21.33
N VAL A 117 -12.46 1.92 20.06
CA VAL A 117 -11.79 1.31 18.91
C VAL A 117 -11.49 2.38 17.87
N TYR A 118 -10.20 2.70 17.75
CA TYR A 118 -9.66 3.70 16.85
C TYR A 118 -9.18 3.05 15.56
N MET A 119 -9.58 3.58 14.41
CA MET A 119 -9.10 3.13 13.12
C MET A 119 -8.14 4.14 12.49
N LEU A 120 -6.96 3.64 12.09
CA LEU A 120 -5.93 4.35 11.34
C LEU A 120 -5.79 3.70 9.96
N GLN A 121 -6.20 4.41 8.90
CA GLN A 121 -6.16 3.91 7.53
C GLN A 121 -5.92 5.05 6.55
N LEU A 122 -5.14 4.77 5.50
CA LEU A 122 -4.99 5.64 4.34
C LEU A 122 -6.35 5.85 3.67
N HIS A 123 -6.77 7.10 3.57
CA HIS A 123 -7.87 7.52 2.72
C HIS A 123 -7.49 8.81 2.00
N GLY A 124 -7.58 8.82 0.68
CA GLY A 124 -7.37 10.03 -0.11
C GLY A 124 -8.01 9.93 -1.47
N TRP A 125 -7.47 10.67 -2.44
CA TRP A 125 -7.88 10.64 -3.84
C TRP A 125 -6.92 9.83 -4.73
N GLY A 126 -6.16 8.92 -4.12
CA GLY A 126 -5.27 8.00 -4.83
C GLY A 126 -3.90 8.57 -5.17
N GLY A 127 -3.53 9.75 -4.64
CA GLY A 127 -2.19 10.31 -4.80
C GLY A 127 -1.07 9.56 -4.06
N ALA A 128 -1.36 8.45 -3.39
CA ALA A 128 -0.36 7.50 -2.86
C ALA A 128 -0.18 6.28 -3.78
N ASP A 129 -0.96 6.18 -4.86
CA ASP A 129 -0.95 5.08 -5.81
C ASP A 129 -0.39 5.57 -7.15
N MET A 130 -0.16 4.65 -8.08
CA MET A 130 0.30 4.93 -9.43
C MET A 130 -0.80 5.64 -10.25
N VAL A 131 -0.55 6.89 -10.61
CA VAL A 131 -1.52 7.74 -11.30
C VAL A 131 -0.97 8.44 -12.55
N ASN A 132 0.34 8.34 -12.81
CA ASN A 132 0.95 8.90 -14.02
C ASN A 132 0.80 7.98 -15.26
N ILE A 133 -0.45 7.69 -15.63
CA ILE A 133 -0.80 6.69 -16.65
C ILE A 133 -1.38 7.38 -17.89
N PHE A 134 -1.00 6.88 -19.08
CA PHE A 134 -1.36 7.43 -20.38
C PHE A 134 -1.79 6.33 -21.36
N ASP A 135 -2.56 6.72 -22.37
CA ASP A 135 -2.79 5.90 -23.56
C ASP A 135 -1.72 6.17 -24.65
N PRO A 136 -1.67 5.38 -25.73
CA PRO A 136 -0.65 5.52 -26.77
C PRO A 136 -0.71 6.85 -27.55
N SER A 137 -1.82 7.60 -27.46
CA SER A 137 -1.93 8.94 -28.04
C SER A 137 -1.26 10.02 -27.18
N GLY A 138 -0.81 9.65 -25.98
CA GLY A 138 -0.23 10.56 -25.00
C GLY A 138 -1.27 11.24 -24.12
N ARG A 139 -2.55 10.87 -24.22
CA ARG A 139 -3.59 11.39 -23.33
C ARG A 139 -3.48 10.72 -21.96
N ARG A 140 -3.51 11.52 -20.91
CA ARG A 140 -3.51 11.05 -19.52
C ARG A 140 -4.82 10.33 -19.20
N LEU A 141 -4.72 9.14 -18.62
CA LEU A 141 -5.87 8.32 -18.23
C LEU A 141 -6.39 8.66 -16.82
N THR A 142 -5.58 9.28 -15.99
CA THR A 142 -6.01 9.78 -14.68
C THR A 142 -6.63 11.17 -14.78
N SER A 143 -7.89 11.28 -14.36
CA SER A 143 -8.56 12.55 -14.10
C SER A 143 -8.52 12.87 -12.60
N ILE A 144 -8.07 14.08 -12.25
CA ILE A 144 -8.04 14.56 -10.86
C ILE A 144 -9.47 14.73 -10.34
N GLU A 145 -10.36 15.27 -11.17
CA GLU A 145 -11.75 15.53 -10.82
C GLU A 145 -12.49 14.22 -10.49
N ASP A 146 -12.33 13.18 -11.33
CA ASP A 146 -12.99 11.88 -11.13
C ASP A 146 -12.53 11.15 -9.85
N LYS A 147 -11.32 11.48 -9.39
CA LYS A 147 -10.70 10.92 -8.18
C LYS A 147 -11.13 11.65 -6.91
N ARG A 148 -11.50 12.94 -7.00
CA ARG A 148 -11.95 13.75 -5.86
C ARG A 148 -13.34 13.31 -5.41
N ARG A 149 -13.36 12.50 -4.36
CA ARG A 149 -14.59 11.96 -3.75
C ARG A 149 -14.56 12.18 -2.24
N PRO A 150 -15.72 12.42 -1.59
CA PRO A 150 -15.80 12.60 -0.15
C PRO A 150 -15.04 11.51 0.62
N ILE A 151 -14.23 11.94 1.59
CA ILE A 151 -13.33 11.05 2.33
C ILE A 151 -14.05 10.45 3.54
N ALA A 152 -14.74 11.30 4.31
CA ALA A 152 -15.38 10.89 5.57
C ALA A 152 -16.32 9.69 5.42
N PRO A 153 -17.26 9.63 4.45
CA PRO A 153 -18.12 8.45 4.32
C PRO A 153 -17.34 7.16 4.05
N ARG A 154 -16.23 7.23 3.30
CA ARG A 154 -15.42 6.05 2.97
C ARG A 154 -14.64 5.56 4.18
N SER A 155 -14.05 6.48 4.95
CA SER A 155 -13.31 6.12 6.16
C SER A 155 -14.24 5.59 7.26
N GLN A 156 -15.40 6.21 7.46
CA GLN A 156 -16.41 5.74 8.38
C GLN A 156 -17.00 4.38 7.97
N ALA A 157 -17.27 4.15 6.68
CA ALA A 157 -17.71 2.83 6.20
C ALA A 157 -16.67 1.74 6.47
N SER A 158 -15.38 2.05 6.26
CA SER A 158 -14.28 1.12 6.58
C SER A 158 -14.22 0.83 8.09
N ALA A 159 -14.31 1.87 8.93
CA ALA A 159 -14.36 1.74 10.38
C ALA A 159 -15.51 0.85 10.85
N ARG A 160 -16.74 1.07 10.35
CA ARG A 160 -17.90 0.23 10.67
C ARG A 160 -17.66 -1.24 10.32
N ARG A 161 -17.09 -1.49 9.14
CA ARG A 161 -16.77 -2.85 8.67
C ARG A 161 -15.76 -3.55 9.57
N MET A 162 -14.79 -2.82 10.12
CA MET A 162 -13.78 -3.33 11.04
C MET A 162 -14.23 -3.33 12.52
N GLY A 163 -15.41 -2.78 12.84
CA GLY A 163 -15.91 -2.65 14.21
C GLY A 163 -15.34 -1.47 14.99
N ALA A 164 -14.73 -0.50 14.33
CA ALA A 164 -14.26 0.74 14.95
C ALA A 164 -15.39 1.74 15.17
N ASN A 165 -15.27 2.53 16.23
CA ASN A 165 -16.20 3.61 16.56
C ASN A 165 -15.58 5.00 16.44
N LYS A 166 -14.25 5.09 16.25
CA LYS A 166 -13.53 6.33 15.95
C LYS A 166 -12.58 6.13 14.77
N VAL A 167 -12.48 7.14 13.92
CA VAL A 167 -11.53 7.26 12.82
C VAL A 167 -10.57 8.38 13.16
N ILE A 168 -9.27 8.13 13.01
CA ILE A 168 -8.27 9.21 13.02
C ILE A 168 -7.69 9.26 11.60
N PRO A 169 -7.84 10.38 10.88
CA PRO A 169 -7.19 10.58 9.59
C PRO A 169 -5.69 10.26 9.67
N PHE A 170 -5.22 9.33 8.85
CA PHE A 170 -3.89 8.75 8.98
C PHE A 170 -3.26 8.45 7.62
N SER A 171 -1.93 8.44 7.55
CA SER A 171 -1.14 8.05 6.37
C SER A 171 -1.52 8.73 5.05
N SER A 172 -2.00 9.97 5.08
CA SER A 172 -2.58 10.60 3.88
C SER A 172 -2.10 12.05 3.66
N PHE A 173 -0.99 12.44 4.29
CA PHE A 173 -0.47 13.82 4.34
C PHE A 173 0.91 13.98 3.68
N HIS A 174 1.32 13.01 2.85
CA HIS A 174 2.58 13.08 2.11
C HIS A 174 2.52 14.16 1.03
N ARG A 175 3.70 14.61 0.57
CA ARG A 175 3.80 15.58 -0.51
C ARG A 175 4.92 15.18 -1.46
N TYR A 176 4.66 15.33 -2.75
CA TYR A 176 5.67 15.17 -3.79
C TYR A 176 6.54 16.43 -3.84
N GLN A 177 7.84 16.24 -3.66
CA GLN A 177 8.84 17.32 -3.69
C GLN A 177 9.56 17.42 -5.03
N ARG A 178 9.57 16.38 -5.86
CA ARG A 178 10.22 16.48 -7.17
C ARG A 178 9.36 17.27 -8.14
N ALA A 179 9.97 18.15 -8.92
CA ALA A 179 9.26 18.96 -9.91
C ALA A 179 8.47 18.09 -10.92
N ASP A 180 9.00 16.92 -11.30
CA ASP A 180 8.41 15.98 -12.27
C ASP A 180 7.28 15.11 -11.70
N SER A 181 7.09 15.06 -10.37
CA SER A 181 5.93 14.45 -9.72
C SER A 181 5.06 15.44 -8.93
N ALA A 182 5.44 16.72 -8.88
CA ALA A 182 4.77 17.75 -8.09
C ALA A 182 3.29 17.95 -8.47
N TRP A 183 2.93 17.61 -9.71
CA TRP A 183 1.55 17.62 -10.21
C TRP A 183 0.63 16.68 -9.39
N ALA A 184 1.15 15.58 -8.86
CA ALA A 184 0.36 14.60 -8.10
C ALA A 184 -0.07 15.13 -6.73
N ASN A 185 0.50 16.26 -6.28
CA ASN A 185 0.05 16.93 -5.05
C ASN A 185 -1.42 17.37 -5.12
N ASP A 186 -2.00 17.57 -6.31
CA ASP A 186 -3.41 17.94 -6.47
C ASP A 186 -4.39 16.81 -6.11
N LEU A 187 -3.87 15.59 -5.94
CA LEU A 187 -4.57 14.40 -5.46
C LEU A 187 -4.37 14.15 -3.96
N ILE A 188 -3.65 15.04 -3.27
CA ILE A 188 -3.42 14.96 -1.82
C ILE A 188 -4.42 15.89 -1.11
N PRO A 189 -5.35 15.33 -0.32
CA PRO A 189 -6.38 16.12 0.36
C PRO A 189 -5.79 17.07 1.43
N GLU A 190 -6.51 18.15 1.70
CA GLU A 190 -6.29 19.02 2.86
C GLU A 190 -6.99 18.45 4.10
N LEU A 191 -6.74 19.02 5.28
CA LEU A 191 -7.28 18.46 6.53
C LEU A 191 -8.81 18.49 6.55
N GLU A 192 -9.41 19.56 6.03
CA GLU A 192 -10.84 19.80 5.98
C GLU A 192 -11.57 18.72 5.15
N ASP A 193 -10.90 18.20 4.10
CA ASP A 193 -11.48 17.17 3.22
C ASP A 193 -11.81 15.87 3.97
N TYR A 194 -11.07 15.55 5.04
CA TYR A 194 -11.28 14.34 5.86
C TYR A 194 -12.56 14.37 6.68
N TYR A 195 -13.12 15.55 6.93
CA TYR A 195 -14.38 15.72 7.68
C TYR A 195 -15.57 15.98 6.75
N SER A 196 -15.30 16.30 5.48
CA SER A 196 -16.35 16.61 4.50
C SER A 196 -17.34 15.47 4.34
N HIS A 197 -18.64 15.77 4.49
CA HIS A 197 -19.74 14.81 4.36
C HIS A 197 -19.73 13.68 5.41
N ALA A 198 -19.13 13.90 6.60
CA ALA A 198 -19.22 12.93 7.68
C ALA A 198 -20.69 12.63 8.04
N VAL A 199 -21.00 11.36 8.25
CA VAL A 199 -22.31 10.90 8.68
C VAL A 199 -22.34 10.88 10.21
N GLU A 200 -23.25 11.63 10.81
CA GLU A 200 -23.31 11.82 12.27
C GLU A 200 -23.55 10.51 13.04
N SER A 201 -24.36 9.61 12.50
CA SER A 201 -24.68 8.32 13.14
C SER A 201 -23.63 7.23 12.89
N TRP A 202 -22.50 7.57 12.26
CA TRP A 202 -21.40 6.65 11.92
C TRP A 202 -20.18 6.92 12.82
N PRO A 203 -19.12 6.08 12.78
CA PRO A 203 -17.93 6.28 13.61
C PRO A 203 -17.43 7.72 13.58
N GLU A 204 -17.12 8.27 14.74
CA GLU A 204 -16.68 9.66 14.89
C GLU A 204 -15.35 9.87 14.17
N ILE A 205 -15.20 10.98 13.45
CA ILE A 205 -13.91 11.35 12.85
C ILE A 205 -13.23 12.36 13.77
N LEU A 206 -12.14 11.92 14.39
CA LEU A 206 -11.31 12.74 15.26
C LEU A 206 -10.34 13.62 14.45
N PRO A 207 -9.73 14.64 15.07
CA PRO A 207 -8.65 15.37 14.45
C PRO A 207 -7.46 14.46 14.07
N ALA A 208 -6.82 14.71 12.92
CA ALA A 208 -5.70 13.90 12.41
C ALA A 208 -4.51 13.77 13.38
N PHE A 209 -4.18 14.87 14.06
CA PHE A 209 -3.00 14.96 14.92
C PHE A 209 -3.43 15.08 16.38
N VAL A 210 -3.65 13.93 17.02
CA VAL A 210 -4.12 13.86 18.42
C VAL A 210 -3.22 13.00 19.28
N ARG A 211 -3.22 13.31 20.59
CA ARG A 211 -2.76 12.44 21.65
C ARG A 211 -3.99 11.88 22.35
N VAL A 212 -4.08 10.56 22.43
CA VAL A 212 -5.14 9.84 23.16
C VAL A 212 -4.55 9.27 24.43
N ASN A 213 -5.06 9.70 25.59
CA ASN A 213 -4.72 9.11 26.87
C ASN A 213 -5.58 7.86 27.10
N CYS A 214 -5.02 6.67 26.91
CA CYS A 214 -5.75 5.41 27.06
C CYS A 214 -6.06 5.02 28.53
N GLN A 215 -5.73 5.86 29.52
CA GLN A 215 -6.16 5.69 30.91
C GLN A 215 -7.42 6.52 31.23
N THR A 216 -7.51 7.73 30.67
CA THR A 216 -8.60 8.69 30.95
C THR A 216 -9.56 8.90 29.79
N ASP A 217 -9.25 8.35 28.61
CA ASP A 217 -9.91 8.60 27.32
C ASP A 217 -9.83 10.06 26.83
N GLU A 218 -8.98 10.88 27.46
CA GLU A 218 -8.76 12.26 27.04
C GLU A 218 -8.08 12.32 25.66
N ILE A 219 -8.64 13.13 24.77
CA ILE A 219 -8.13 13.37 23.42
C ILE A 219 -7.68 14.82 23.33
N THR A 220 -6.39 15.04 23.08
CA THR A 220 -5.79 16.38 22.97
C THR A 220 -5.18 16.61 21.59
N PRO A 221 -5.55 17.68 20.87
CA PRO A 221 -4.90 18.04 19.62
C PRO A 221 -3.42 18.37 19.80
N ILE A 222 -2.58 17.90 18.87
CA ILE A 222 -1.14 18.18 18.82
C ILE A 222 -0.85 19.38 17.91
N ASN A 223 -1.66 19.57 16.86
CA ASN A 223 -1.56 20.68 15.90
C ASN A 223 -0.12 20.96 15.42
N PRO A 224 0.57 19.97 14.82
CA PRO A 224 1.92 20.19 14.31
C PRO A 224 1.92 21.26 13.21
N PRO A 225 2.99 22.08 13.12
CA PRO A 225 3.11 23.05 12.03
C PRO A 225 3.17 22.33 10.69
N ARG A 226 2.55 22.94 9.68
CA ARG A 226 2.57 22.41 8.31
C ARG A 226 4.00 22.45 7.77
N SER A 227 4.48 21.32 7.27
CA SER A 227 5.78 21.24 6.58
C SER A 227 5.77 22.12 5.32
N PRO A 228 6.87 22.86 5.03
CA PRO A 228 6.95 23.69 3.84
C PRO A 228 6.91 22.83 2.56
N ARG A 229 6.23 23.33 1.53
CA ARG A 229 6.20 22.71 0.20
C ARG A 229 7.41 23.18 -0.60
N ILE A 230 8.53 22.49 -0.43
CA ILE A 230 9.76 22.77 -1.18
C ILE A 230 9.78 21.84 -2.41
N ILE A 231 9.67 22.44 -3.60
CA ILE A 231 9.85 21.73 -4.87
C ILE A 231 11.34 21.75 -5.23
N ARG A 232 11.85 20.58 -5.62
CA ARG A 232 13.25 20.29 -5.92
C ARG A 232 13.36 19.70 -7.32
N LYS A 233 14.48 19.94 -7.98
CA LYS A 233 14.71 19.38 -9.32
C LYS A 233 15.10 17.89 -9.23
N PRO A 234 14.83 17.07 -10.27
CA PRO A 234 15.25 15.67 -10.32
C PRO A 234 16.74 15.44 -10.01
N GLU A 235 17.61 16.36 -10.42
CA GLU A 235 19.06 16.25 -10.28
C GLU A 235 19.50 16.28 -8.81
N GLU A 236 18.73 16.91 -7.92
CA GLU A 236 19.00 16.89 -6.47
C GLU A 236 18.83 15.49 -5.86
N PHE A 237 18.15 14.59 -6.57
CA PHE A 237 17.97 13.18 -6.20
C PHE A 237 18.87 12.25 -7.03
N GLY A 238 19.81 12.79 -7.80
CA GLY A 238 20.72 12.03 -8.66
C GLY A 238 20.10 11.55 -9.97
N ASP A 239 18.98 12.13 -10.39
CA ASP A 239 18.34 11.79 -11.67
C ASP A 239 18.52 12.87 -12.73
N SER A 240 18.80 12.43 -13.96
CA SER A 240 18.61 13.24 -15.16
C SER A 240 17.71 12.50 -16.15
N TRP A 241 16.78 13.23 -16.77
CA TRP A 241 15.92 12.70 -17.84
C TRP A 241 16.68 12.47 -19.15
N SER A 242 17.87 13.06 -19.31
CA SER A 242 18.70 12.88 -20.52
C SER A 242 19.55 11.62 -20.51
N ASP A 243 19.74 10.99 -19.34
CA ASP A 243 20.70 9.88 -19.19
C ASP A 243 20.23 8.63 -19.96
N PRO A 244 21.00 8.17 -20.98
CA PRO A 244 20.59 7.04 -21.81
C PRO A 244 20.88 5.71 -21.13
N LEU A 245 20.00 4.72 -21.32
CA LEU A 245 20.29 3.32 -20.98
C LEU A 245 21.58 2.82 -21.67
N THR A 246 22.48 2.25 -20.90
CA THR A 246 23.68 1.55 -21.38
C THR A 246 23.36 0.14 -21.87
N ALA A 247 24.32 -0.52 -22.53
CA ALA A 247 24.16 -1.92 -22.95
C ALA A 247 23.93 -2.89 -21.78
N GLU A 248 24.61 -2.66 -20.65
CA GLU A 248 24.45 -3.46 -19.44
C GLU A 248 23.08 -3.26 -18.79
N ASP A 249 22.59 -2.00 -18.76
CA ASP A 249 21.25 -1.70 -18.26
C ASP A 249 20.19 -2.49 -19.04
N LYS A 250 20.31 -2.52 -20.37
CA LYS A 250 19.43 -3.27 -21.26
C LYS A 250 19.41 -4.77 -20.96
N ILE A 251 20.56 -5.36 -20.65
CA ILE A 251 20.66 -6.77 -20.25
C ILE A 251 19.94 -6.99 -18.91
N ARG A 252 20.19 -6.14 -17.91
CA ARG A 252 19.56 -6.22 -16.58
C ARG A 252 18.04 -6.05 -16.65
N ILE A 253 17.55 -5.07 -17.39
CA ILE A 253 16.12 -4.83 -17.62
C ILE A 253 15.46 -6.06 -18.25
N ARG A 254 16.07 -6.63 -19.29
CA ARG A 254 15.55 -7.85 -19.94
C ARG A 254 15.48 -9.01 -18.95
N ASN A 255 16.55 -9.25 -18.21
CA ASN A 255 16.62 -10.34 -17.23
C ASN A 255 15.59 -10.14 -16.11
N TYR A 256 15.45 -8.91 -15.63
CA TYR A 256 14.49 -8.53 -14.61
C TYR A 256 13.07 -8.90 -15.04
N PHE A 257 12.56 -8.38 -16.16
CA PHE A 257 11.18 -8.66 -16.59
C PHE A 257 10.96 -10.10 -17.04
N THR A 258 11.93 -10.73 -17.72
CA THR A 258 11.79 -12.12 -18.22
C THR A 258 11.71 -13.12 -17.07
N ALA A 259 12.40 -12.87 -15.95
CA ALA A 259 12.34 -13.74 -14.78
C ALA A 259 10.94 -13.80 -14.13
N ARG A 260 10.08 -12.80 -14.33
CA ARG A 260 8.70 -12.77 -13.81
C ARG A 260 7.76 -13.50 -14.78
N GLU A 261 7.75 -14.84 -14.69
CA GLU A 261 7.06 -15.71 -15.64
C GLU A 261 5.55 -15.46 -15.77
N ALA A 262 4.90 -14.85 -14.78
CA ALA A 262 3.47 -14.56 -14.84
C ALA A 262 3.13 -13.48 -15.86
N LEU A 263 4.06 -12.58 -16.19
CA LEU A 263 3.81 -11.45 -17.09
C LEU A 263 3.45 -11.92 -18.51
N ARG A 264 4.10 -12.98 -19.01
CA ARG A 264 3.82 -13.56 -20.35
C ARG A 264 2.38 -14.03 -20.55
N LYS A 265 1.63 -14.26 -19.45
CA LYS A 265 0.21 -14.62 -19.53
C LYS A 265 -0.63 -13.44 -20.00
N ASN A 266 -0.27 -12.22 -19.65
CA ASN A 266 -1.11 -11.04 -19.85
C ASN A 266 -0.52 -10.03 -20.85
N PHE A 267 0.81 -9.94 -20.94
CA PHE A 267 1.50 -8.95 -21.76
C PHE A 267 2.33 -9.61 -22.86
N GLY A 268 2.38 -8.97 -24.03
CA GLY A 268 3.27 -9.31 -25.12
C GLY A 268 4.63 -8.65 -25.01
N PHE A 269 4.69 -7.42 -24.49
CA PHE A 269 5.94 -6.70 -24.31
C PHE A 269 5.94 -5.79 -23.07
N ILE A 270 7.14 -5.48 -22.59
CA ILE A 270 7.42 -4.34 -21.71
C ILE A 270 8.49 -3.50 -22.40
N GLU A 271 8.19 -2.24 -22.67
CA GLU A 271 9.15 -1.28 -23.19
C GLU A 271 9.63 -0.37 -22.06
N VAL A 272 10.93 -0.10 -22.02
CA VAL A 272 11.54 0.78 -21.04
C VAL A 272 12.45 1.76 -21.76
N SER A 273 12.35 3.04 -21.43
CA SER A 273 13.21 4.08 -21.96
C SER A 273 13.67 5.05 -20.88
N ALA A 274 14.93 5.49 -21.03
CA ALA A 274 15.56 6.55 -20.26
C ALA A 274 16.48 7.34 -21.20
N GLY A 275 16.42 8.68 -21.16
CA GLY A 275 17.03 9.52 -22.17
C GLY A 275 16.53 9.17 -23.57
N GLU A 276 17.44 9.17 -24.54
CA GLU A 276 17.15 8.81 -25.94
C GLU A 276 17.29 7.30 -26.22
N SER A 277 17.46 6.47 -25.18
CA SER A 277 17.72 5.04 -25.31
C SER A 277 16.57 4.22 -24.75
N SER A 278 16.17 3.19 -25.50
CA SER A 278 15.11 2.28 -25.10
C SER A 278 15.48 0.80 -25.27
N ILE A 279 14.69 -0.06 -24.65
CA ILE A 279 14.66 -1.50 -24.86
C ILE A 279 13.22 -2.00 -24.82
N THR A 280 12.89 -2.90 -25.75
CA THR A 280 11.67 -3.72 -25.67
C THR A 280 12.04 -5.12 -25.18
N VAL A 281 11.36 -5.57 -24.13
CA VAL A 281 11.42 -6.94 -23.62
C VAL A 281 10.22 -7.70 -24.14
N ASP A 282 10.45 -8.61 -25.09
CA ASP A 282 9.42 -9.49 -25.62
C ASP A 282 9.05 -10.58 -24.60
N LEU A 283 7.80 -10.57 -24.16
CA LEU A 283 7.27 -11.54 -23.19
C LEU A 283 6.42 -12.61 -23.86
N ASN A 284 5.62 -12.24 -24.85
CA ASN A 284 4.71 -13.16 -25.54
C ASN A 284 4.41 -12.72 -26.98
N ARG A 285 4.91 -13.51 -27.95
CA ARG A 285 4.78 -13.23 -29.38
C ARG A 285 3.35 -13.27 -29.92
N THR A 286 2.39 -13.87 -29.22
CA THR A 286 0.98 -13.88 -29.64
C THR A 286 0.20 -12.64 -29.19
N LYS A 287 0.80 -11.80 -28.33
CA LYS A 287 0.17 -10.60 -27.75
C LYS A 287 0.89 -9.31 -28.12
N ARG A 288 1.44 -9.20 -29.33
CA ARG A 288 2.37 -8.12 -29.71
C ARG A 288 1.83 -6.70 -29.53
N ASN A 289 0.51 -6.53 -29.56
CA ASN A 289 -0.16 -5.23 -29.37
C ASN A 289 -0.62 -4.98 -27.92
N VAL A 290 -0.31 -5.88 -26.98
CA VAL A 290 -0.67 -5.76 -25.56
C VAL A 290 0.61 -5.57 -24.75
N GLY A 291 0.77 -4.44 -24.08
CA GLY A 291 2.01 -4.15 -23.37
C GLY A 291 1.98 -2.86 -22.58
N ILE A 292 3.12 -2.56 -21.96
CA ILE A 292 3.32 -1.38 -21.13
C ILE A 292 4.64 -0.74 -21.52
N ARG A 293 4.66 0.58 -21.64
CA ARG A 293 5.89 1.37 -21.76
C ARG A 293 6.13 2.17 -20.49
N PHE A 294 7.36 2.14 -19.99
CA PHE A 294 7.84 2.96 -18.89
C PHE A 294 8.89 3.96 -19.38
N GLU A 295 8.66 5.23 -19.11
CA GLU A 295 9.59 6.33 -19.37
C GLU A 295 10.01 6.93 -18.01
N CYS A 296 11.29 6.80 -17.65
CA CYS A 296 11.80 7.23 -16.36
C CYS A 296 13.29 7.59 -16.39
N PRO A 297 13.78 8.39 -15.44
CA PRO A 297 15.21 8.63 -15.26
C PRO A 297 15.99 7.34 -15.03
N ARG A 298 17.14 7.21 -15.69
CA ARG A 298 17.97 6.00 -15.66
C ARG A 298 18.39 5.60 -14.25
N ASN A 299 18.87 6.55 -13.45
CA ASN A 299 19.43 6.24 -12.13
C ASN A 299 18.37 5.60 -11.22
N SER A 300 17.23 6.27 -11.00
CA SER A 300 16.10 5.70 -10.26
C SER A 300 15.62 4.36 -10.82
N LEU A 301 15.53 4.20 -12.14
CA LEU A 301 15.13 2.95 -12.79
C LEU A 301 16.07 1.79 -12.39
N MET A 302 17.37 1.99 -12.58
CA MET A 302 18.35 0.94 -12.39
C MET A 302 18.55 0.62 -10.91
N THR A 303 18.48 1.62 -10.02
CA THR A 303 18.47 1.41 -8.56
C THR A 303 17.29 0.52 -8.14
N CYS A 304 16.09 0.76 -8.66
CA CYS A 304 14.92 -0.04 -8.30
C CYS A 304 14.96 -1.45 -8.89
N ILE A 305 15.55 -1.64 -10.08
CA ILE A 305 15.78 -2.98 -10.66
C ILE A 305 16.82 -3.75 -9.84
N GLU A 306 17.93 -3.10 -9.47
CA GLU A 306 19.02 -3.70 -8.71
C GLU A 306 18.57 -4.13 -7.32
N HIS A 307 17.86 -3.25 -6.63
CA HIS A 307 17.37 -3.54 -5.29
C HIS A 307 16.00 -4.21 -5.26
N GLU A 308 15.37 -4.45 -6.41
CA GLU A 308 14.03 -5.04 -6.52
C GLU A 308 13.03 -4.28 -5.63
N LEU A 309 12.83 -3.01 -5.97
CA LEU A 309 11.96 -2.03 -5.32
C LEU A 309 11.12 -1.31 -6.39
N PHE A 310 10.65 -2.00 -7.42
CA PHE A 310 9.99 -1.36 -8.56
C PHE A 310 8.69 -0.63 -8.19
N ASP A 311 8.07 -0.95 -7.05
CA ASP A 311 6.91 -0.21 -6.53
C ASP A 311 7.24 1.26 -6.26
N ASP A 312 8.46 1.56 -5.79
CA ASP A 312 8.88 2.91 -5.43
C ASP A 312 8.90 3.84 -6.66
N LEU A 313 9.24 3.30 -7.84
CA LEU A 313 9.09 4.02 -9.12
C LEU A 313 7.63 4.31 -9.46
N LEU A 314 6.76 3.32 -9.22
CA LEU A 314 5.35 3.39 -9.59
C LEU A 314 4.60 4.43 -8.75
N ILE A 315 4.84 4.45 -7.43
CA ILE A 315 4.21 5.41 -6.51
C ILE A 315 4.93 6.77 -6.48
N GLY A 316 6.15 6.83 -7.02
CA GLY A 316 6.90 8.08 -7.19
C GLY A 316 6.25 9.08 -8.14
N ASN A 317 5.36 8.60 -9.04
CA ASN A 317 4.54 9.40 -9.96
C ASN A 317 5.28 10.40 -10.88
N TYR A 318 6.61 10.28 -10.99
CA TYR A 318 7.41 10.94 -12.02
C TYR A 318 7.61 10.05 -13.26
N MET A 319 7.67 8.72 -13.07
CA MET A 319 7.72 7.77 -14.19
C MET A 319 6.42 7.87 -14.98
N ARG A 320 6.54 8.07 -16.29
CA ARG A 320 5.41 8.04 -17.20
C ARG A 320 5.15 6.60 -17.62
N THR A 321 3.90 6.16 -17.49
CA THR A 321 3.47 4.81 -17.87
C THR A 321 2.46 4.90 -19.00
N THR A 322 2.74 4.26 -20.13
CA THR A 322 1.82 4.18 -21.27
C THR A 322 1.28 2.75 -21.42
N LEU A 323 -0.04 2.60 -21.50
CA LEU A 323 -0.72 1.31 -21.61
C LEU A 323 -1.15 1.03 -23.06
N PHE A 324 -0.83 -0.15 -23.57
CA PHE A 324 -1.21 -0.60 -24.91
C PHE A 324 -2.18 -1.77 -24.79
N ASN A 325 -3.47 -1.55 -25.08
CA ASN A 325 -4.53 -2.57 -24.95
C ASN A 325 -4.55 -3.27 -23.57
N VAL A 326 -4.30 -2.49 -22.52
CA VAL A 326 -4.29 -2.90 -21.12
C VAL A 326 -5.15 -1.91 -20.33
N GLU A 327 -6.09 -2.41 -19.52
CA GLU A 327 -6.99 -1.55 -18.74
C GLU A 327 -6.29 -0.83 -17.57
N GLY A 328 -5.24 -1.45 -17.03
CA GLY A 328 -4.49 -0.93 -15.90
C GLY A 328 -3.34 -1.85 -15.49
N LEU A 329 -2.52 -1.37 -14.54
CA LEU A 329 -1.39 -2.13 -14.01
C LEU A 329 -1.84 -3.20 -12.99
N TYR A 330 -2.97 -2.99 -12.32
CA TYR A 330 -3.62 -4.01 -11.52
C TYR A 330 -4.63 -4.82 -12.36
N PRO A 331 -4.83 -6.11 -12.06
CA PRO A 331 -4.11 -6.91 -11.06
C PRO A 331 -2.86 -7.62 -11.63
N HIS A 332 -2.56 -7.41 -12.92
CA HIS A 332 -1.68 -8.31 -13.67
C HIS A 332 -0.21 -7.90 -13.77
N PHE A 333 0.12 -6.64 -13.48
CA PHE A 333 1.49 -6.13 -13.47
C PHE A 333 1.96 -5.84 -12.05
N THR A 334 1.42 -4.82 -11.38
CA THR A 334 1.96 -4.29 -10.11
C THR A 334 2.15 -5.36 -9.04
N PRO A 335 1.14 -6.19 -8.73
CA PRO A 335 1.32 -7.22 -7.69
C PRO A 335 2.39 -8.25 -8.08
N TYR A 336 2.45 -8.65 -9.35
CA TYR A 336 3.39 -9.70 -9.80
C TYR A 336 4.83 -9.22 -9.88
N VAL A 337 5.05 -7.93 -10.15
CA VAL A 337 6.38 -7.34 -10.20
C VAL A 337 6.81 -6.88 -8.81
N ALA A 338 6.11 -5.91 -8.22
CA ALA A 338 6.52 -5.24 -7.01
C ALA A 338 6.26 -6.05 -5.73
N LYS A 339 5.08 -6.68 -5.60
CA LYS A 339 4.70 -7.33 -4.34
C LYS A 339 5.20 -8.77 -4.25
N TYR A 340 4.92 -9.60 -5.27
CA TYR A 340 5.21 -11.02 -5.22
C TYR A 340 6.65 -11.34 -5.63
N ALA A 341 7.15 -10.78 -6.73
CA ALA A 341 8.50 -11.04 -7.21
C ALA A 341 9.55 -10.27 -6.41
N ASP A 342 9.42 -8.94 -6.32
CA ASP A 342 10.41 -8.10 -5.65
C ASP A 342 10.39 -8.31 -4.13
N ASN A 343 9.28 -8.03 -3.46
CA ASN A 343 9.20 -8.20 -2.00
C ASN A 343 9.13 -9.68 -1.59
N GLY A 344 8.31 -10.47 -2.27
CA GLY A 344 8.05 -11.88 -1.94
C GLY A 344 9.04 -12.90 -2.50
N ARG A 345 9.95 -12.51 -3.41
CA ARG A 345 10.90 -13.41 -4.11
C ARG A 345 10.23 -14.54 -4.90
N ALA A 346 8.98 -14.36 -5.32
CA ALA A 346 8.22 -15.34 -6.10
C ALA A 346 8.08 -14.90 -7.56
N ARG A 347 8.97 -15.39 -8.42
CA ARG A 347 9.11 -14.93 -9.82
C ARG A 347 8.56 -15.94 -10.83
N THR A 348 8.74 -17.23 -10.54
CA THR A 348 8.29 -18.35 -11.38
C THR A 348 6.90 -18.84 -10.98
N LYS A 349 6.26 -19.63 -11.85
CA LYS A 349 4.96 -20.27 -11.53
C LYS A 349 5.03 -21.15 -10.28
N LEU A 350 6.15 -21.86 -10.06
CA LEU A 350 6.31 -22.74 -8.90
C LEU A 350 6.44 -21.93 -7.61
N GLU A 351 7.29 -20.91 -7.61
CA GLU A 351 7.46 -20.02 -6.46
C GLU A 351 6.15 -19.30 -6.12
N LEU A 352 5.41 -18.81 -7.13
CA LEU A 352 4.10 -18.18 -6.91
C LEU A 352 3.09 -19.16 -6.28
N ARG A 353 3.10 -20.44 -6.66
CA ARG A 353 2.24 -21.45 -6.01
C ARG A 353 2.60 -21.63 -4.54
N ALA A 354 3.90 -21.75 -4.23
CA ALA A 354 4.37 -21.85 -2.85
C ALA A 354 4.03 -20.59 -2.04
N TYR A 355 4.21 -19.40 -2.66
CA TYR A 355 3.89 -18.10 -2.09
C TYR A 355 2.41 -17.97 -1.71
N PHE A 356 1.50 -18.19 -2.66
CA PHE A 356 0.07 -18.11 -2.38
C PHE A 356 -0.40 -19.24 -1.47
N GLY A 357 0.18 -20.44 -1.58
CA GLY A 357 -0.08 -21.54 -0.66
C GLY A 357 0.27 -21.17 0.79
N HIS A 358 1.39 -20.50 1.01
CA HIS A 358 1.80 -20.03 2.34
C HIS A 358 0.79 -19.08 2.98
N TYR A 359 0.27 -18.10 2.23
CA TYR A 359 -0.74 -17.18 2.76
C TYR A 359 -2.12 -17.85 2.90
N PHE A 360 -2.49 -18.71 1.96
CA PHE A 360 -3.74 -19.48 2.03
C PHE A 360 -3.82 -20.35 3.28
N MET A 361 -2.74 -21.07 3.60
CA MET A 361 -2.69 -21.98 4.76
C MET A 361 -2.78 -21.26 6.12
N ARG A 362 -2.56 -19.94 6.15
CA ARG A 362 -2.66 -19.14 7.39
C ARG A 362 -4.08 -18.76 7.76
N ASP A 363 -4.97 -18.65 6.78
CA ASP A 363 -6.39 -18.44 7.02
C ASP A 363 -7.27 -18.98 5.86
N PRO A 364 -7.42 -20.31 5.74
CA PRO A 364 -8.22 -20.92 4.68
C PRO A 364 -9.69 -20.49 4.73
N VAL A 365 -10.21 -20.20 5.93
CA VAL A 365 -11.59 -19.80 6.17
C VAL A 365 -11.84 -18.40 5.65
N ALA A 366 -10.98 -17.43 5.96
CA ALA A 366 -11.08 -16.08 5.40
C ALA A 366 -10.98 -16.10 3.87
N HIS A 367 -10.11 -16.95 3.31
CA HIS A 367 -10.04 -17.15 1.86
C HIS A 367 -11.36 -17.68 1.28
N ALA A 368 -11.94 -18.72 1.89
CA ALA A 368 -13.22 -19.28 1.44
C ALA A 368 -14.37 -18.25 1.54
N LEU A 369 -14.46 -17.52 2.66
CA LEU A 369 -15.43 -16.45 2.85
C LEU A 369 -15.27 -15.36 1.79
N LYS A 370 -14.03 -14.93 1.50
CA LYS A 370 -13.74 -13.96 0.45
C LYS A 370 -14.21 -14.45 -0.92
N TYR A 371 -13.96 -15.71 -1.27
CA TYR A 371 -14.42 -16.27 -2.55
C TYR A 371 -15.95 -16.33 -2.64
N LEU A 372 -16.64 -16.70 -1.55
CA LEU A 372 -18.10 -16.70 -1.50
C LEU A 372 -18.66 -15.28 -1.63
N VAL A 373 -18.07 -14.29 -0.95
CA VAL A 373 -18.49 -12.88 -1.01
C VAL A 373 -18.22 -12.29 -2.40
N THR A 374 -17.02 -12.48 -2.95
CA THR A 374 -16.67 -11.96 -4.28
C THR A 374 -17.47 -12.65 -5.39
N GLY A 375 -17.69 -13.96 -5.27
CA GLY A 375 -18.51 -14.74 -6.18
C GLY A 375 -19.98 -14.31 -6.14
N SER A 376 -20.54 -14.08 -4.95
CA SER A 376 -21.91 -13.58 -4.81
C SER A 376 -22.05 -12.15 -5.31
N GLU A 377 -21.10 -11.24 -5.05
CA GLU A 377 -21.09 -9.88 -5.61
C GLU A 377 -21.02 -9.88 -7.14
N MET A 378 -20.20 -10.73 -7.76
CA MET A 378 -20.12 -10.88 -9.21
C MET A 378 -21.41 -11.47 -9.82
N VAL A 379 -22.03 -12.45 -9.14
CA VAL A 379 -23.31 -13.03 -9.57
C VAL A 379 -24.44 -12.00 -9.42
N LEU A 380 -24.49 -11.26 -8.31
CA LEU A 380 -25.44 -10.17 -8.08
C LEU A 380 -25.30 -9.06 -9.12
N ARG A 381 -24.07 -8.65 -9.46
CA ARG A 381 -23.81 -7.64 -10.52
C ARG A 381 -24.18 -8.14 -11.92
N LYS A 382 -24.10 -9.44 -12.18
CA LYS A 382 -24.51 -10.04 -13.47
C LYS A 382 -26.01 -10.31 -13.56
N ALA A 383 -26.69 -10.54 -12.44
CA ALA A 383 -28.09 -10.98 -12.42
C ALA A 383 -29.10 -9.86 -12.15
N LEU A 384 -28.67 -8.72 -11.59
CA LEU A 384 -29.61 -7.68 -11.15
C LEU A 384 -29.15 -6.28 -11.61
N PRO A 385 -30.02 -5.50 -12.28
CA PRO A 385 -29.78 -4.08 -12.53
C PRO A 385 -29.52 -3.33 -11.22
N GLU A 386 -28.62 -2.33 -11.24
CA GLU A 386 -28.22 -1.55 -10.06
C GLU A 386 -29.41 -0.85 -9.34
N GLU A 387 -30.55 -0.71 -10.02
CA GLU A 387 -31.78 -0.10 -9.50
C GLU A 387 -32.72 -1.08 -8.77
N SER A 388 -32.45 -2.39 -8.80
CA SER A 388 -33.38 -3.37 -8.24
C SER A 388 -33.47 -3.32 -6.71
N ALA A 389 -34.68 -3.48 -6.18
CA ALA A 389 -34.92 -3.52 -4.74
C ALA A 389 -34.11 -4.64 -4.04
N MET A 390 -33.89 -5.77 -4.72
CA MET A 390 -33.03 -6.85 -4.20
C MET A 390 -31.56 -6.44 -4.07
N PHE A 391 -31.00 -5.72 -5.05
CA PHE A 391 -29.63 -5.19 -4.96
C PHE A 391 -29.49 -4.21 -3.80
N ARG A 392 -30.50 -3.35 -3.56
CA ARG A 392 -30.54 -2.44 -2.39
C ARG A 392 -30.64 -3.17 -1.06
N THR A 393 -31.40 -4.27 -0.99
CA THR A 393 -31.52 -5.09 0.24
C THR A 393 -30.26 -5.91 0.52
N ALA A 394 -29.64 -6.51 -0.49
CA ALA A 394 -28.36 -7.21 -0.37
C ALA A 394 -27.23 -6.25 0.05
N LYS A 395 -27.22 -5.03 -0.52
CA LYS A 395 -26.30 -3.95 -0.15
C LYS A 395 -26.55 -3.44 1.28
N ARG A 396 -27.80 -3.42 1.77
CA ARG A 396 -28.14 -3.10 3.18
C ARG A 396 -27.69 -4.18 4.17
N LEU A 397 -27.80 -5.46 3.82
CA LEU A 397 -27.26 -6.56 4.66
C LEU A 397 -25.73 -6.55 4.71
N TYR A 398 -25.08 -6.05 3.65
CA TYR A 398 -23.63 -5.90 3.57
C TYR A 398 -23.08 -4.64 4.29
N HIS A 399 -23.84 -3.54 4.33
CA HIS A 399 -23.46 -2.26 4.97
C HIS A 399 -24.20 -1.94 6.27
N GLY A 400 -24.98 -2.88 6.80
CA GLY A 400 -25.71 -2.77 8.07
C GLY A 400 -24.93 -3.24 9.28
#